data_AF-A0A928DF65-F1
#
_entry.id   AF-A0A928DF65-F1
#
_cell.length_a   1.000
_cell.length_b   1.000
_cell.length_c   1.000
_cell.angle_alpha   90.00
_cell.angle_beta   90.00
_cell.angle_gamma   90.00
#
_symmetry.space_group_name_H-M   'P 1'
#
loop_
_entity.id
_entity.type
_entity.pdbx_description
1 polymer ?
#
loop_
_entity_poly.entity_id
_entity_poly.type
_entity_poly.pdbx_seq_one_letter_code
_entity_poly.pdbx_strand_id
1 'polypeptide(L)'
;MSNHETIISELHAYQGDIFRELTLPAQGAAVSRVFRGSGIQSGTRIVAAALTDFALKEGEQLMFELQESDSGKGPFFRRNIIATISGSKCYVPGDEIMRFTPEKGTRRFLRLKVSDNADLSSSVITAYLVRKS
;
A
#
# COMPACT_ATOMS: atom_id res chain seq x y z
N MET A 1 -23.07 -6.28 -2.78
CA MET A 1 -22.08 -5.26 -3.17
C MET A 1 -20.75 -5.97 -3.27
N SER A 2 -20.02 -5.83 -4.36
CA SER A 2 -18.70 -6.44 -4.48
C SER A 2 -17.68 -5.68 -3.61
N ASN A 3 -16.62 -6.34 -3.14
CA ASN A 3 -15.54 -5.68 -2.39
C ASN A 3 -14.93 -4.50 -3.16
N HIS A 4 -14.93 -4.57 -4.49
CA HIS A 4 -14.51 -3.50 -5.39
C HIS A 4 -15.38 -2.23 -5.27
N GLU A 5 -16.72 -2.38 -5.27
CA GLU A 5 -17.64 -1.27 -5.05
C GLU A 5 -17.50 -0.69 -3.64
N THR A 6 -17.19 -1.53 -2.66
CA THR A 6 -16.99 -1.09 -1.26
C THR A 6 -15.72 -0.26 -1.14
N ILE A 7 -14.60 -0.69 -1.74
CA ILE A 7 -13.37 0.11 -1.80
C ILE A 7 -13.60 1.40 -2.56
N ILE A 8 -14.27 1.38 -3.72
CA ILE A 8 -14.62 2.61 -4.43
C ILE A 8 -15.53 3.51 -3.59
N SER A 9 -16.50 2.97 -2.86
CA SER A 9 -17.37 3.77 -1.99
C SER A 9 -16.65 4.35 -0.76
N GLU A 10 -15.72 3.60 -0.15
CA GLU A 10 -14.85 4.10 0.91
C GLU A 10 -13.95 5.19 0.33
N LEU A 11 -13.35 4.97 -0.84
CA LEU A 11 -12.55 5.96 -1.58
C LEU A 11 -13.34 7.26 -1.79
N HIS A 12 -14.60 7.21 -2.24
CA HIS A 12 -15.43 8.40 -2.46
C HIS A 12 -15.73 9.23 -1.19
N ALA A 13 -15.62 8.65 0.01
CA ALA A 13 -15.76 9.39 1.27
C ALA A 13 -14.55 10.28 1.60
N TYR A 14 -13.42 10.12 0.91
CA TYR A 14 -12.18 10.86 1.14
C TYR A 14 -11.97 11.92 0.06
N GLN A 15 -12.70 13.04 0.16
CA GLN A 15 -12.63 14.22 -0.75
C GLN A 15 -11.26 14.95 -0.75
N GLY A 16 -10.14 14.28 -1.04
CA GLY A 16 -8.90 14.99 -1.37
C GLY A 16 -7.58 14.23 -1.33
N ASP A 17 -7.47 13.11 -0.60
CA ASP A 17 -6.15 12.51 -0.29
C ASP A 17 -5.99 11.04 -0.76
N ILE A 18 -6.80 10.62 -1.73
CA ILE A 18 -6.67 9.31 -2.38
C ILE A 18 -5.53 9.38 -3.40
N PHE A 19 -4.43 8.67 -3.15
CA PHE A 19 -3.30 8.66 -4.09
C PHE A 19 -2.81 7.26 -4.48
N ARG A 20 -3.29 6.86 -5.67
CA ARG A 20 -2.73 6.08 -6.80
C ARG A 20 -2.03 4.73 -6.57
N GLU A 21 -2.60 3.76 -7.28
CA GLU A 21 -2.03 2.63 -8.04
C GLU A 21 -0.51 2.46 -8.08
N LEU A 22 -0.07 1.25 -7.75
CA LEU A 22 1.30 0.77 -7.67
C LEU A 22 1.38 -0.51 -8.53
N THR A 23 1.92 -0.41 -9.73
CA THR A 23 2.16 -1.61 -10.55
C THR A 23 3.37 -2.35 -9.97
N LEU A 24 3.19 -3.61 -9.58
CA LEU A 24 4.34 -4.45 -9.21
C LEU A 24 5.14 -4.78 -10.47
N PRO A 25 6.48 -4.64 -10.48
CA PRO A 25 7.27 -5.11 -11.61
C PRO A 25 7.34 -6.64 -11.63
N ALA A 26 7.76 -7.18 -12.78
CA ALA A 26 7.89 -8.61 -13.00
C ALA A 26 8.75 -9.38 -12.00
N GLN A 27 9.77 -8.73 -11.48
CA GLN A 27 10.60 -9.24 -10.41
C GLN A 27 11.17 -8.03 -9.66
N GLY A 28 11.13 -8.05 -8.33
CA GLY A 28 11.87 -7.11 -7.50
C GLY A 28 10.99 -6.22 -6.63
N ALA A 29 11.17 -4.90 -6.73
CA ALA A 29 10.48 -3.96 -5.85
C ALA A 29 9.82 -2.80 -6.60
N ALA A 30 8.53 -2.61 -6.33
CA ALA A 30 7.75 -1.45 -6.73
C ALA A 30 7.81 -0.37 -5.64
N VAL A 31 7.80 0.91 -6.03
CA VAL A 31 7.74 2.01 -5.06
C VAL A 31 6.60 2.94 -5.43
N SER A 32 5.74 3.23 -4.46
CA SER A 32 4.63 4.16 -4.63
C SER A 32 5.12 5.57 -4.91
N ARG A 33 4.20 6.38 -5.43
CA ARG A 33 4.36 7.84 -5.34
C ARG A 33 4.42 8.27 -3.88
N VAL A 34 5.00 9.44 -3.65
CA VAL A 34 5.13 10.01 -2.32
C VAL A 34 3.78 10.52 -1.83
N PHE A 35 3.30 9.99 -0.71
CA PHE A 35 2.20 10.52 0.08
C PHE A 35 2.67 11.77 0.83
N ARG A 36 1.93 12.87 0.71
CA ARG A 36 2.17 14.10 1.48
C ARG A 36 1.36 14.06 2.77
N GLY A 37 2.01 13.63 3.83
CA GLY A 37 1.56 13.51 5.20
C GLY A 37 1.16 14.77 5.96
N SER A 38 0.83 15.89 5.29
CA SER A 38 -0.01 16.91 5.96
C SER A 38 -1.39 16.35 6.35
N GLY A 39 -1.79 15.19 5.83
CA GLY A 39 -2.98 14.41 6.21
C GLY A 39 -2.73 13.18 7.09
N ILE A 40 -1.51 12.92 7.58
CA ILE A 40 -1.29 11.84 8.57
C ILE A 40 -1.61 12.43 9.95
N GLN A 41 -2.91 12.49 10.24
CA GLN A 41 -3.40 12.79 11.57
C GLN A 41 -3.47 11.51 12.39
N SER A 42 -3.67 11.64 13.70
CA SER A 42 -3.96 10.47 14.54
C SER A 42 -5.18 9.73 13.96
N GLY A 43 -5.02 8.43 13.68
CA GLY A 43 -6.07 7.59 13.09
C GLY A 43 -6.05 7.47 11.55
N THR A 44 -5.09 8.09 10.86
CA THR A 44 -4.80 7.76 9.45
C THR A 44 -4.22 6.35 9.36
N ARG A 45 -4.63 5.58 8.36
CA ARG A 45 -4.12 4.25 8.05
C ARG A 45 -3.71 4.19 6.57
N ILE A 46 -2.69 3.41 6.28
CA ILE A 46 -2.28 3.03 4.93
C ILE A 46 -2.93 1.68 4.65
N VAL A 47 -3.64 1.57 3.53
CA VAL A 47 -4.24 0.32 3.06
C VAL A 47 -3.62 -0.01 1.71
N ALA A 48 -3.23 -1.26 1.49
CA ALA A 48 -2.93 -1.78 0.17
C ALA A 48 -3.96 -2.81 -0.25
N ALA A 49 -4.40 -2.74 -1.51
CA ALA A 49 -5.43 -3.60 -2.06
C ALA A 49 -5.06 -4.08 -3.47
N ALA A 50 -5.54 -5.25 -3.85
CA ALA A 50 -5.41 -5.78 -5.20
C ALA A 50 -6.28 -4.99 -6.18
N LEU A 51 -5.75 -4.64 -7.35
CA LEU A 51 -6.53 -4.09 -8.47
C LEU A 51 -6.70 -5.08 -9.62
N THR A 52 -5.87 -6.10 -9.67
CA THR A 52 -5.97 -7.23 -10.60
C THR A 52 -6.00 -8.53 -9.82
N ASP A 53 -6.49 -9.59 -10.45
CA ASP A 53 -6.36 -10.94 -9.89
C ASP A 53 -4.90 -11.36 -9.84
N PHE A 54 -4.48 -11.93 -8.71
CA PHE A 54 -3.19 -12.59 -8.57
C PHE A 54 -3.21 -13.64 -7.46
N ALA A 55 -2.21 -14.51 -7.43
CA ALA A 55 -2.09 -15.52 -6.39
C ALA A 55 -0.66 -15.56 -5.85
N LEU A 56 -0.54 -15.64 -4.52
CA LEU A 56 0.68 -16.08 -3.86
C LEU A 56 0.62 -17.59 -3.69
N LYS A 57 1.72 -18.26 -3.99
CA LYS A 57 1.92 -19.69 -3.76
C LYS A 57 2.65 -19.93 -2.44
N GLU A 58 2.75 -21.19 -2.05
CA GLU A 58 3.56 -21.55 -0.88
C GLU A 58 5.04 -21.15 -1.09
N GLY A 59 5.63 -20.49 -0.09
CA GLY A 59 6.99 -19.93 -0.16
C GLY A 59 7.08 -18.55 -0.83
N GLU A 60 6.03 -18.09 -1.49
CA GLU A 60 5.93 -16.74 -2.06
C GLU A 60 5.49 -15.72 -0.99
N GLN A 61 5.99 -14.49 -1.12
CA GLN A 61 5.82 -13.42 -0.15
C GLN A 61 5.69 -12.06 -0.83
N LEU A 62 4.87 -11.19 -0.23
CA LEU A 62 4.88 -9.75 -0.42
C LEU A 62 5.40 -9.09 0.85
N MET A 63 6.42 -8.26 0.71
CA MET A 63 6.97 -7.45 1.78
C MET A 63 6.67 -5.98 1.53
N PHE A 64 6.04 -5.35 2.51
CA PHE A 64 5.65 -3.95 2.48
C PHE A 64 6.57 -3.15 3.40
N GLU A 65 7.35 -2.25 2.82
CA GLU A 65 8.25 -1.34 3.51
C GLU A 65 7.71 0.09 3.44
N LEU A 66 7.45 0.68 4.59
CA LEU A 66 7.16 2.10 4.71
C LEU A 66 8.46 2.88 4.70
N GLN A 67 8.57 3.80 3.75
CA GLN A 67 9.70 4.70 3.64
C GLN A 67 9.28 6.13 3.98
N GLU A 68 10.06 6.82 4.81
CA GLU A 68 9.73 8.17 5.30
C GLU A 68 10.81 9.22 4.98
N SER A 69 10.36 10.44 4.70
CA SER A 69 11.21 11.61 4.37
C SER A 69 10.61 12.91 4.94
N ASP A 70 11.47 13.92 5.11
CA ASP A 70 11.06 15.27 5.51
C ASP A 70 10.75 16.19 4.34
N SER A 71 11.23 15.87 3.12
CA SER A 71 11.22 16.83 2.00
C SER A 71 10.53 16.36 0.72
N GLY A 72 10.02 15.12 0.66
CA GLY A 72 9.28 14.57 -0.49
C GLY A 72 10.09 14.40 -1.79
N LYS A 73 11.22 15.10 -1.91
CA LYS A 73 12.21 15.04 -3.00
C LYS A 73 13.56 14.47 -2.55
N GLY A 74 13.83 14.50 -1.23
CA GLY A 74 15.08 14.01 -0.65
C GLY A 74 15.04 12.52 -0.31
N PRO A 75 16.14 11.98 0.27
CA PRO A 75 16.20 10.55 0.55
C PRO A 75 15.11 10.14 1.52
N PHE A 76 14.65 8.91 1.37
CA PHE A 76 13.76 8.28 2.33
C PHE A 76 14.61 7.46 3.30
N PHE A 77 14.86 8.05 4.48
CA PHE A 77 15.90 7.58 5.41
C PHE A 77 15.39 6.58 6.42
N ARG A 78 14.12 6.68 6.83
CA ARG A 78 13.47 5.67 7.66
C ARG A 78 12.80 4.65 6.76
N ARG A 79 13.10 3.39 6.97
CA ARG A 79 12.61 2.25 6.19
C ARG A 79 12.22 1.16 7.17
N ASN A 80 10.93 0.93 7.32
CA ASN A 80 10.39 -0.05 8.25
C ASN A 80 9.54 -1.04 7.48
N ILE A 81 9.81 -2.33 7.65
CA ILE A 81 8.88 -3.37 7.17
C ILE A 81 7.64 -3.28 8.04
N ILE A 82 6.50 -2.98 7.41
CA ILE A 82 5.20 -2.81 8.10
C ILE A 82 4.28 -4.01 7.92
N ALA A 83 4.52 -4.85 6.91
CA ALA A 83 3.83 -6.12 6.72
C ALA A 83 4.66 -7.07 5.87
N THR A 84 4.57 -8.37 6.18
CA THR A 84 5.00 -9.47 5.30
C THR A 84 3.82 -10.41 5.15
N ILE A 85 3.35 -10.58 3.93
CA ILE A 85 2.24 -11.44 3.56
C ILE A 85 2.81 -12.66 2.88
N SER A 86 2.55 -13.85 3.43
CA SER A 86 3.10 -15.10 2.93
C SER A 86 2.03 -16.18 2.88
N GLY A 87 2.34 -17.26 2.15
CA GLY A 87 1.48 -18.43 2.05
C GLY A 87 0.59 -18.42 0.81
N SER A 88 -0.16 -19.50 0.65
CA SER A 88 -1.00 -19.72 -0.52
C SER A 88 -2.31 -18.94 -0.40
N LYS A 89 -2.49 -17.89 -1.21
CA LYS A 89 -3.71 -17.08 -1.24
C LYS A 89 -3.93 -16.42 -2.60
N CYS A 90 -5.15 -16.51 -3.10
CA CYS A 90 -5.62 -15.74 -4.24
C CYS A 90 -6.20 -14.40 -3.77
N TYR A 91 -5.91 -13.35 -4.53
CA TYR A 91 -6.47 -12.01 -4.36
C TYR A 91 -7.24 -11.65 -5.61
N VAL A 92 -8.43 -11.09 -5.44
CA VAL A 92 -9.24 -10.52 -6.52
C VAL A 92 -9.29 -8.99 -6.40
N PRO A 93 -9.67 -8.26 -7.47
CA PRO A 93 -9.80 -6.81 -7.40
C PRO A 93 -10.67 -6.35 -6.24
N GLY A 94 -10.08 -5.52 -5.39
CA GLY A 94 -10.69 -5.02 -4.17
C GLY A 94 -10.45 -5.85 -2.91
N ASP A 95 -9.60 -6.88 -2.96
CA ASP A 95 -9.15 -7.51 -1.73
C ASP A 95 -8.13 -6.63 -1.01
N GLU A 96 -8.37 -6.36 0.28
CA GLU A 96 -7.36 -5.77 1.16
C GLU A 96 -6.24 -6.78 1.40
N ILE A 97 -5.01 -6.34 1.10
CA ILE A 97 -3.80 -7.14 1.30
C ILE A 97 -3.17 -6.80 2.65
N MET A 98 -3.12 -5.51 3.00
CA MET A 98 -2.64 -5.07 4.30
C MET A 98 -3.26 -3.74 4.70
N ARG A 99 -3.28 -3.50 6.01
CA ARG A 99 -3.68 -2.24 6.64
C ARG A 99 -2.72 -1.92 7.78
N PHE A 100 -2.15 -0.73 7.73
CA PHE A 100 -1.15 -0.26 8.69
C PHE A 100 -1.52 1.09 9.26
N THR A 101 -1.35 1.29 10.57
CA THR A 101 -1.57 2.60 11.21
C THR A 101 -0.21 3.19 11.55
N PRO A 102 0.22 4.29 10.91
CA PRO A 102 1.49 4.94 11.25
C PRO A 102 1.53 5.41 12.70
N GLU A 103 2.72 5.31 13.30
CA GLU A 103 2.94 5.70 14.69
C GLU A 103 2.97 7.22 14.87
N LYS A 104 2.84 7.67 16.13
CA LYS A 104 3.07 9.08 16.45
C LYS A 104 4.53 9.42 16.12
N GLY A 105 4.72 10.49 15.35
CA GLY A 105 6.06 10.94 14.91
C GLY A 105 6.49 10.41 13.54
N THR A 106 5.62 9.69 12.82
CA THR A 106 5.81 9.43 11.38
C THR A 106 6.00 10.74 10.62
N ARG A 107 6.97 10.76 9.70
CA ARG A 107 7.35 11.98 8.98
C ARG A 107 6.31 12.39 7.93
N ARG A 108 6.44 13.65 7.48
CA ARG A 108 5.50 14.28 6.55
C ARG A 108 5.47 13.64 5.17
N PHE A 109 6.50 12.95 4.69
CA PHE A 109 6.45 12.35 3.35
C PHE A 109 6.65 10.86 3.46
N LEU A 110 5.70 10.09 2.96
CA LEU A 110 5.75 8.64 2.99
C LEU A 110 5.75 8.09 1.58
N ARG A 111 6.31 6.90 1.39
CA ARG A 111 6.01 6.07 0.23
C ARG A 111 6.07 4.61 0.65
N LEU A 112 5.31 3.78 -0.04
CA LEU A 112 5.27 2.36 0.19
C LEU A 112 6.15 1.69 -0.85
N LYS A 113 7.14 0.93 -0.41
CA LYS A 113 7.86 0.02 -1.28
C LYS A 113 7.28 -1.38 -1.07
N VAL A 114 6.88 -2.02 -2.15
CA VAL A 114 6.45 -3.42 -2.14
C VAL A 114 7.51 -4.22 -2.84
N SER A 115 7.98 -5.28 -2.23
CA SER A 115 8.88 -6.24 -2.86
C SER A 115 8.31 -7.64 -2.75
N ASP A 116 8.57 -8.43 -3.75
CA ASP A 116 8.11 -9.81 -3.83
C ASP A 116 9.28 -10.76 -4.17
N ASN A 117 9.05 -12.05 -3.92
CA ASN A 117 9.86 -13.14 -4.47
C ASN A 117 9.02 -14.02 -5.42
N ALA A 118 7.89 -13.49 -5.89
CA ALA A 118 6.88 -14.19 -6.67
C ALA A 118 6.83 -13.61 -8.09
N ASP A 119 6.44 -14.39 -9.10
CA ASP A 119 6.22 -13.82 -10.44
C ASP A 119 4.85 -13.13 -10.50
N LEU A 120 4.82 -11.86 -10.07
CA LEU A 120 3.61 -11.03 -10.02
C LEU A 120 3.65 -9.90 -11.06
N SER A 121 4.31 -10.17 -12.19
CA SER A 121 4.60 -9.21 -13.27
C SER A 121 3.43 -8.45 -13.88
N SER A 122 2.25 -9.07 -13.88
CA SER A 122 1.02 -8.48 -14.36
C SER A 122 0.14 -7.92 -13.24
N SER A 123 0.59 -8.01 -11.99
CA SER A 123 -0.22 -7.67 -10.81
C SER A 123 -0.15 -6.19 -10.48
N VAL A 124 -1.31 -5.61 -10.21
CA VAL A 124 -1.42 -4.22 -9.78
C VAL A 124 -1.93 -4.19 -8.35
N ILE A 125 -1.17 -3.56 -7.46
CA ILE A 125 -1.56 -3.28 -6.08
C ILE A 125 -1.76 -1.77 -5.95
N THR A 126 -2.86 -1.33 -5.39
CA THR A 126 -2.99 0.09 -5.03
C THR A 126 -2.69 0.30 -3.56
N ALA A 127 -2.17 1.47 -3.21
CA ALA A 127 -2.02 1.89 -1.82
C ALA A 127 -2.72 3.23 -1.65
N TYR A 128 -3.48 3.38 -0.56
CA TYR A 128 -4.22 4.61 -0.27
C TYR A 128 -4.26 4.90 1.23
N LEU A 129 -4.49 6.16 1.57
CA LEU A 129 -4.68 6.61 2.95
C LEU A 129 -6.18 6.59 3.27
N VAL A 130 -6.54 5.94 4.38
CA VAL A 130 -7.90 5.98 4.96
C VAL A 130 -7.84 6.62 6.33
N ARG A 131 -8.87 7.37 6.69
CA ARG A 131 -9.00 7.94 8.04
C ARG A 131 -10.06 7.15 8.80
N LYS A 132 -9.77 6.76 10.05
CA LYS A 132 -10.83 6.26 10.94
C LYS A 132 -11.81 7.41 11.20
N SER A 133 -13.06 7.24 10.76
CA SER A 133 -14.19 8.10 11.15
C SER A 133 -14.47 8.02 12.64
#